data_AF-A0A2P8B2J2-F1
#
_entry.id   AF-A0A2P8B2J2-F1
#
_cell.length_a   1.000
_cell.length_b   1.000
_cell.length_c   1.000
_cell.angle_alpha   90.00
_cell.angle_beta   90.00
_cell.angle_gamma   90.00
#
_symmetry.space_group_name_H-M   'P 1'
#
loop_
_entity.id
_entity.type
_entity.pdbx_description
1 polymer ?
#
loop_
_entity_poly.entity_id
_entity_poly.type
_entity_poly.pdbx_seq_one_letter_code
_entity_poly.pdbx_strand_id
1 'polypeptide(L)'
;MHSVTDALKPNGTNSALAHAWLWANAVRLQAARVLAAEGDLTHLPEAFMLLVALRDVRRAAKMALSSMQVPAAKDQLSEALADFDRALPGIVEARDAVEHFDEYSLGVGRAQRSRMKTDPHLSQYQLAEEYAVRFGWADAEQLHPHLAVGPHTIAISAAADAASLLVDEIWAAAKTEEGTPTSRAAARAIHHAQKSEPAWRQRQQEGSRQPADQAQGTTDDGIHAESADVP
;
A
#
# COMPACT_ATOMS: atom_id res chain seq x y z
N MET A 1 -7.24 -17.53 38.57
CA MET A 1 -6.92 -16.10 38.32
C MET A 1 -5.83 -16.04 37.27
N HIS A 2 -6.17 -15.75 36.01
CA HIS A 2 -5.17 -15.43 34.98
C HIS A 2 -4.76 -13.97 35.16
N SER A 3 -3.45 -13.70 35.20
CA SER A 3 -2.92 -12.37 35.49
C SER A 3 -3.27 -11.39 34.37
N VAL A 4 -3.79 -10.22 34.72
CA VAL A 4 -4.08 -9.09 33.80
C VAL A 4 -2.82 -8.61 33.06
N THR A 5 -1.62 -8.99 33.54
CA THR A 5 -0.33 -8.66 32.90
C THR A 5 0.05 -9.56 31.72
N ASP A 6 -0.66 -10.67 31.46
CA ASP A 6 -0.46 -11.45 30.22
C ASP A 6 -1.10 -10.76 28.98
N ALA A 7 -1.90 -9.71 29.17
CA ALA A 7 -2.64 -9.02 28.12
C ALA A 7 -1.82 -8.02 27.28
N LEU A 8 -0.55 -7.80 27.60
CA LEU A 8 0.34 -6.88 26.87
C LEU A 8 1.64 -7.55 26.41
N LYS A 9 1.62 -8.86 26.14
CA LYS A 9 2.66 -9.41 25.27
C LYS A 9 2.49 -8.74 23.90
N PRO A 10 3.53 -8.10 23.34
CA PRO A 10 3.49 -7.63 21.97
C PRO A 10 3.17 -8.84 21.09
N ASN A 11 1.91 -8.98 20.69
CA ASN A 11 1.48 -10.04 19.82
C ASN A 11 1.86 -9.61 18.39
N GLY A 12 2.39 -10.53 17.60
CA GLY A 12 2.81 -10.22 16.22
C GLY A 12 1.68 -9.62 15.38
N THR A 13 0.43 -9.94 15.74
CA THR A 13 -0.80 -9.43 15.11
C THR A 13 -0.98 -7.91 15.26
N ASN A 14 -0.77 -7.32 16.44
CA ASN A 14 -0.91 -5.87 16.64
C ASN A 14 0.19 -5.10 15.91
N SER A 15 1.42 -5.58 15.96
CA SER A 15 2.52 -5.02 15.16
C SER A 15 2.20 -5.10 13.67
N ALA A 16 1.66 -6.22 13.21
CA ALA A 16 1.25 -6.39 11.81
C ALA A 16 0.12 -5.46 11.41
N LEU A 17 -0.90 -5.27 12.25
CA LEU A 17 -1.99 -4.33 11.99
C LEU A 17 -1.48 -2.89 11.88
N ALA A 18 -0.58 -2.46 12.78
CA ALA A 18 0.01 -1.13 12.73
C ALA A 18 0.82 -0.90 11.42
N HIS A 19 1.62 -1.89 11.01
CA HIS A 19 2.34 -1.84 9.73
C HIS A 19 1.39 -1.82 8.53
N ALA A 20 0.35 -2.67 8.54
CA ALA A 20 -0.63 -2.71 7.47
C ALA A 20 -1.33 -1.36 7.32
N TRP A 21 -1.74 -0.72 8.42
CA TRP A 21 -2.33 0.61 8.42
C TRP A 21 -1.38 1.67 7.88
N LEU A 22 -0.12 1.69 8.33
CA LEU A 22 0.90 2.63 7.85
C LEU A 22 1.08 2.50 6.32
N TRP A 23 1.26 1.27 5.83
CA TRP A 23 1.50 1.03 4.42
C TRP A 23 0.25 1.23 3.57
N ALA A 24 -0.96 0.99 4.08
CA ALA A 24 -2.20 1.32 3.35
C ALA A 24 -2.36 2.84 3.18
N ASN A 25 -1.95 3.64 4.18
CA ASN A 25 -1.87 5.09 4.02
C ASN A 25 -0.81 5.48 2.98
N ALA A 26 0.35 4.83 2.97
CA ALA A 26 1.36 5.04 1.93
C ALA A 26 0.80 4.71 0.53
N VAL A 27 0.07 3.60 0.36
CA VAL A 27 -0.62 3.26 -0.90
C VAL A 27 -1.56 4.37 -1.34
N ARG A 28 -2.41 4.88 -0.43
CA ARG A 28 -3.32 5.99 -0.75
C ARG A 28 -2.59 7.24 -1.21
N LEU A 29 -1.55 7.65 -0.49
CA LEU A 29 -0.74 8.82 -0.83
C LEU A 29 -0.01 8.64 -2.15
N GLN A 30 0.55 7.46 -2.41
CA GLN A 30 1.25 7.17 -3.65
C GLN A 30 0.29 7.07 -4.84
N ALA A 31 -0.88 6.47 -4.67
CA ALA A 31 -1.92 6.49 -5.70
C ALA A 31 -2.30 7.93 -6.07
N ALA A 32 -2.50 8.81 -5.09
CA ALA A 32 -2.77 10.22 -5.34
C ALA A 32 -1.62 10.94 -6.07
N ARG A 33 -0.35 10.64 -5.74
CA ARG A 33 0.82 11.19 -6.43
C ARG A 33 0.91 10.73 -7.87
N VAL A 34 0.67 9.44 -8.14
CA VAL A 34 0.63 8.91 -9.51
C VAL A 34 -0.45 9.60 -10.34
N LEU A 35 -1.61 9.87 -9.74
CA LEU A 35 -2.72 10.59 -10.41
C LEU A 35 -2.42 12.07 -10.66
N ALA A 36 -1.62 12.70 -9.80
CA ALA A 36 -1.25 14.12 -9.91
C ALA A 36 0.04 14.35 -10.71
N ALA A 37 0.77 13.30 -11.05
CA ALA A 37 2.00 13.36 -11.83
C ALA A 37 1.69 13.81 -13.27
N GLU A 38 2.65 14.53 -13.87
CA GLU A 38 2.55 15.04 -15.25
C GLU A 38 3.65 14.39 -16.10
N GLY A 39 3.24 13.53 -17.03
CA GLY A 39 4.12 12.86 -17.98
C GLY A 39 4.90 11.67 -17.43
N ASP A 40 5.42 10.84 -18.33
CA ASP A 40 5.97 9.51 -17.99
C ASP A 40 7.16 9.57 -17.01
N LEU A 41 7.99 10.61 -17.10
CA LEU A 41 9.16 10.79 -16.23
C LEU A 41 8.78 10.97 -14.76
N THR A 42 7.55 11.40 -14.46
CA THR A 42 7.05 11.55 -13.10
C THR A 42 6.11 10.41 -12.69
N HIS A 43 5.34 9.82 -13.62
CA HIS A 43 4.47 8.68 -13.31
C HIS A 43 5.25 7.42 -12.88
N LEU A 44 6.33 7.07 -13.57
CA LEU A 44 7.02 5.79 -13.32
C LEU A 44 7.66 5.70 -11.93
N PRO A 45 8.40 6.71 -11.42
CA PRO A 45 8.94 6.66 -10.06
C PRO A 45 7.85 6.50 -8.99
N GLU A 46 6.74 7.24 -9.11
CA GLU A 46 5.62 7.17 -8.17
C GLU A 46 4.90 5.82 -8.25
N ALA A 47 4.77 5.25 -9.45
CA ALA A 47 4.24 3.91 -9.66
C ALA A 47 5.09 2.82 -8.99
N PHE A 48 6.42 2.96 -9.03
CA PHE A 48 7.34 2.02 -8.36
C PHE A 48 7.15 2.09 -6.84
N MET A 49 7.04 3.30 -6.29
CA MET A 49 6.79 3.49 -4.86
C MET A 49 5.41 2.96 -4.43
N LEU A 50 4.40 3.07 -5.29
CA LEU A 50 3.08 2.45 -5.07
C LEU A 50 3.19 0.92 -4.99
N LEU A 51 3.92 0.27 -5.89
CA LEU A 51 4.13 -1.18 -5.89
C LEU A 51 4.86 -1.66 -4.63
N VAL A 52 5.86 -0.90 -4.16
CA VAL A 52 6.55 -1.17 -2.89
C VAL A 52 5.58 -1.07 -1.71
N ALA A 53 4.76 -0.02 -1.66
CA ALA A 53 3.79 0.14 -0.58
C ALA A 53 2.74 -1.00 -0.56
N LEU A 54 2.24 -1.41 -1.72
CA LEU A 54 1.29 -2.53 -1.85
C LEU A 54 1.88 -3.86 -1.37
N ARG A 55 3.15 -4.12 -1.69
CA ARG A 55 3.87 -5.28 -1.14
C ARG A 55 3.85 -5.27 0.37
N ASP A 56 4.19 -4.14 0.98
CA ASP A 56 4.37 -4.10 2.42
C ASP A 56 3.04 -4.18 3.19
N VAL A 57 1.94 -3.71 2.62
CA VAL A 57 0.58 -4.05 3.11
C VAL A 57 0.37 -5.56 3.11
N ARG A 58 0.65 -6.24 1.98
CA ARG A 58 0.50 -7.70 1.87
C ARG A 58 1.45 -8.46 2.80
N ARG A 59 2.68 -7.97 2.99
CA ARG A 59 3.67 -8.56 3.91
C ARG A 59 3.21 -8.43 5.36
N ALA A 60 2.65 -7.29 5.74
CA ALA A 60 2.05 -7.09 7.06
C ALA A 60 0.89 -8.06 7.29
N ALA A 61 -0.01 -8.24 6.32
CA ALA A 61 -1.08 -9.24 6.39
C ALA A 61 -0.54 -10.67 6.56
N LYS A 62 0.51 -11.06 5.83
CA LYS A 62 1.17 -12.36 6.01
C LYS A 62 1.82 -12.52 7.38
N MET A 63 2.40 -11.44 7.93
CA MET A 63 2.95 -11.44 9.28
C MET A 63 1.86 -11.65 10.34
N ALA A 64 0.70 -11.00 10.19
CA ALA A 64 -0.46 -11.23 11.04
C ALA A 64 -0.92 -12.70 10.96
N LEU A 65 -1.09 -13.24 9.74
CA LEU A 65 -1.54 -14.63 9.53
C LEU A 65 -0.62 -15.66 10.20
N SER A 66 0.70 -15.49 10.07
CA SER A 66 1.68 -16.36 10.71
C SER A 66 1.69 -16.27 12.24
N SER A 67 1.21 -15.16 12.80
CA SER A 67 1.20 -14.91 14.24
C SER A 67 -0.07 -15.43 14.93
N MET A 68 -1.17 -15.56 14.18
CA MET A 68 -2.46 -16.05 14.70
C MET A 68 -2.36 -17.51 15.15
N GLN A 69 -3.20 -17.87 16.13
CA GLN A 69 -3.32 -19.23 16.66
C GLN A 69 -4.72 -19.80 16.48
N VAL A 70 -5.74 -18.94 16.43
CA VAL A 70 -7.14 -19.35 16.26
C VAL A 70 -7.41 -19.71 14.78
N PRO A 71 -7.84 -20.95 14.47
CA PRO A 71 -8.08 -21.37 13.08
C PRO A 71 -9.07 -20.47 12.33
N ALA A 72 -10.18 -20.08 12.98
CA ALA A 72 -11.16 -19.20 12.38
C ALA A 72 -10.58 -17.83 11.99
N ALA A 73 -9.67 -17.26 12.79
CA ALA A 73 -8.99 -16.00 12.45
C ALA A 73 -8.02 -16.18 11.28
N LYS A 74 -7.29 -17.31 11.23
CA LYS A 74 -6.41 -17.66 10.11
C LYS A 74 -7.18 -17.80 8.81
N ASP A 75 -8.29 -18.52 8.82
CA ASP A 75 -9.12 -18.73 7.63
C ASP A 75 -9.67 -17.39 7.13
N GLN A 76 -10.20 -16.55 8.03
CA GLN A 76 -10.67 -15.20 7.69
C GLN A 76 -9.58 -14.35 7.00
N LEU A 77 -8.38 -14.30 7.57
CA LEU A 77 -7.29 -13.50 7.00
C LEU A 77 -6.68 -14.12 5.73
N SER A 78 -6.69 -15.44 5.62
CA SER A 78 -6.27 -16.16 4.41
C SER A 78 -7.20 -15.82 3.23
N GLU A 79 -8.51 -15.84 3.46
CA GLU A 79 -9.49 -15.42 2.45
C GLU A 79 -9.35 -13.92 2.10
N ALA A 80 -9.09 -13.07 3.09
CA ALA A 80 -8.83 -11.65 2.88
C ALA A 80 -7.62 -11.39 1.97
N LEU A 81 -6.52 -12.10 2.22
CA LEU A 81 -5.33 -12.09 1.37
C LEU A 81 -5.64 -12.57 -0.05
N ALA A 82 -6.44 -13.62 -0.20
CA ALA A 82 -6.84 -14.13 -1.51
C ALA A 82 -7.71 -13.12 -2.28
N ASP A 83 -8.60 -12.40 -1.59
CA ASP A 83 -9.42 -11.35 -2.19
C ASP A 83 -8.59 -10.12 -2.58
N PHE A 84 -7.59 -9.74 -1.77
CA PHE A 84 -6.62 -8.70 -2.10
C PHE A 84 -5.81 -9.06 -3.36
N ASP A 85 -5.27 -10.29 -3.42
CA ASP A 85 -4.51 -10.78 -4.57
C ASP A 85 -5.39 -10.85 -5.84
N ARG A 86 -6.69 -11.16 -5.69
CA ARG A 86 -7.66 -11.14 -6.81
C ARG A 86 -8.01 -9.73 -7.27
N ALA A 87 -8.09 -8.77 -6.35
CA ALA A 87 -8.37 -7.37 -6.67
C ALA A 87 -7.21 -6.70 -7.43
N LEU A 88 -5.98 -7.20 -7.24
CA LEU A 88 -4.75 -6.67 -7.85
C LEU A 88 -4.00 -7.79 -8.60
N PRO A 89 -4.57 -8.27 -9.72
CA PRO A 89 -3.95 -9.37 -10.47
C PRO A 89 -2.55 -8.98 -10.94
N GLY A 90 -1.59 -9.88 -10.70
CA GLY A 90 -0.20 -9.65 -11.07
C GLY A 90 0.61 -8.76 -10.12
N ILE A 91 0.09 -8.39 -8.94
CA ILE A 91 0.82 -7.55 -7.99
C ILE A 91 2.15 -8.17 -7.54
N VAL A 92 2.22 -9.51 -7.48
CA VAL A 92 3.45 -10.22 -7.11
C VAL A 92 4.49 -10.11 -8.22
N GLU A 93 4.08 -10.31 -9.47
CA GLU A 93 4.91 -10.20 -10.67
C GLU A 93 5.38 -8.76 -10.88
N ALA A 94 4.48 -7.79 -10.72
CA ALA A 94 4.79 -6.37 -10.81
C ALA A 94 5.83 -5.94 -9.78
N ARG A 95 5.68 -6.40 -8.54
CA ARG A 95 6.67 -6.20 -7.48
C ARG A 95 8.00 -6.88 -7.82
N ASP A 96 7.99 -8.15 -8.22
CA ASP A 96 9.21 -8.89 -8.54
C ASP A 96 9.98 -8.18 -9.67
N ALA A 97 9.28 -7.62 -10.66
CA ALA A 97 9.89 -6.84 -11.74
C ALA A 97 10.57 -5.55 -11.24
N VAL A 98 9.99 -4.88 -10.25
CA VAL A 98 10.59 -3.67 -9.64
C VAL A 98 11.77 -4.01 -8.74
N GLU A 99 11.65 -5.05 -7.90
CA GLU A 99 12.70 -5.42 -6.94
C GLU A 99 13.92 -6.07 -7.58
N HIS A 100 13.69 -6.84 -8.64
CA HIS A 100 14.71 -7.56 -9.38
C HIS A 100 14.84 -6.94 -10.77
N PHE A 101 14.84 -5.60 -10.84
CA PHE A 101 14.86 -4.87 -12.10
C PHE A 101 16.04 -5.27 -12.98
N ASP A 102 17.18 -5.64 -12.39
CA ASP A 102 18.36 -6.13 -13.07
C ASP A 102 18.09 -7.46 -13.79
N GLU A 103 17.50 -8.43 -13.09
CA GLU A 103 17.10 -9.71 -13.68
C GLU A 103 16.03 -9.52 -14.76
N TYR A 104 15.02 -8.70 -14.49
CA TYR A 104 13.90 -8.48 -15.39
C TYR A 104 14.30 -7.68 -16.64
N SER A 105 15.20 -6.71 -16.52
CA SER A 105 15.75 -5.96 -17.67
C SER A 105 16.60 -6.84 -18.58
N LEU A 106 17.14 -7.94 -18.06
CA LEU A 106 17.91 -8.93 -18.81
C LEU A 106 17.06 -10.10 -19.33
N GLY A 107 15.75 -10.11 -19.08
CA GLY A 107 14.87 -11.19 -19.54
C GLY A 107 15.03 -12.51 -18.78
N VAL A 108 15.64 -12.48 -17.59
CA VAL A 108 15.97 -13.68 -16.79
C VAL A 108 15.25 -13.73 -15.45
N GLY A 109 14.31 -12.82 -15.20
CA GLY A 109 13.48 -12.79 -14.00
C GLY A 109 12.64 -14.05 -13.84
N ARG A 110 12.13 -14.30 -12.62
CA ARG A 110 11.40 -15.54 -12.30
C ARG A 110 10.21 -15.80 -13.23
N ALA A 111 9.35 -14.81 -13.45
CA ALA A 111 8.18 -14.95 -14.31
C ALA A 111 8.59 -15.15 -15.79
N GLN A 112 9.59 -14.40 -16.25
CA GLN A 112 10.16 -14.51 -17.60
C GLN A 112 10.75 -15.90 -17.86
N ARG A 113 11.49 -16.49 -16.90
CA ARG A 113 11.97 -17.89 -17.00
C ARG A 113 10.84 -18.90 -17.13
N SER A 114 9.73 -18.69 -16.42
CA SER A 114 8.54 -19.53 -16.57
C SER A 114 7.92 -19.36 -17.96
N ARG A 115 7.79 -18.12 -18.44
CA ARG A 115 7.25 -17.80 -19.76
C ARG A 115 8.10 -18.40 -20.88
N MET A 116 9.43 -18.29 -20.81
CA MET A 116 10.37 -18.91 -21.76
C MET A 116 10.26 -20.44 -21.80
N LYS A 117 9.97 -21.09 -20.67
CA LYS A 117 9.71 -22.53 -20.64
C LYS A 117 8.41 -22.90 -21.37
N THR A 118 7.38 -22.06 -21.27
CA THR A 118 6.10 -22.28 -21.97
C THR A 118 6.16 -21.93 -23.45
N ASP A 119 7.07 -21.03 -23.83
CA ASP A 119 7.24 -20.54 -25.20
C ASP A 119 8.73 -20.32 -25.49
N PRO A 120 9.44 -21.39 -25.94
CA PRO A 120 10.88 -21.35 -26.17
C PRO A 120 11.31 -20.44 -27.33
N HIS A 121 10.37 -19.88 -28.10
CA HIS A 121 10.66 -18.97 -29.21
C HIS A 121 10.86 -17.52 -28.74
N LEU A 122 10.47 -17.19 -27.51
CA LEU A 122 10.69 -15.86 -26.94
C LEU A 122 12.18 -15.66 -26.60
N SER A 123 12.76 -14.60 -27.14
CA SER A 123 14.07 -14.12 -26.75
C SER A 123 14.03 -13.41 -25.38
N GLN A 124 15.17 -13.36 -24.70
CA GLN A 124 15.33 -12.58 -23.47
C GLN A 124 14.97 -11.10 -23.67
N TYR A 125 15.29 -10.52 -24.84
CA TYR A 125 14.93 -9.15 -25.17
C TYR A 125 13.40 -8.94 -25.22
N GLN A 126 12.67 -9.84 -25.90
CA GLN A 126 11.20 -9.78 -25.94
C GLN A 126 10.60 -9.93 -24.54
N LEU A 127 11.17 -10.80 -23.70
CA LEU A 127 10.72 -10.98 -22.31
C LEU A 127 11.01 -9.74 -21.45
N ALA A 128 12.16 -9.09 -21.64
CA ALA A 128 12.49 -7.83 -20.97
C ALA A 128 11.50 -6.72 -21.36
N GLU A 129 11.17 -6.62 -22.65
CA GLU A 129 10.17 -5.67 -23.15
C GLU A 129 8.75 -5.98 -22.66
N GLU A 130 8.35 -7.25 -22.64
CA GLU A 130 7.03 -7.71 -22.17
C GLU A 130 6.82 -7.35 -20.69
N TYR A 131 7.82 -7.56 -19.84
CA TYR A 131 7.74 -7.32 -18.39
C TYR A 131 8.23 -5.92 -17.97
N ALA A 132 8.48 -5.01 -18.91
CA ALA A 132 8.77 -3.62 -18.57
C ALA A 132 7.56 -2.99 -17.86
N VAL A 133 7.81 -2.28 -16.76
CA VAL A 133 6.75 -1.55 -16.06
C VAL A 133 6.34 -0.36 -16.90
N ARG A 134 5.05 -0.27 -17.23
CA ARG A 134 4.48 0.81 -18.04
C ARG A 134 3.32 1.46 -17.30
N PHE A 135 3.28 2.78 -17.36
CA PHE A 135 2.10 3.55 -16.99
C PHE A 135 1.22 3.74 -18.23
N GLY A 136 -0.09 3.69 -18.05
CA GLY A 136 -1.03 3.91 -19.13
C GLY A 136 -2.43 4.21 -18.63
N TRP A 137 -3.33 4.42 -19.58
CA TRP A 137 -4.75 4.71 -19.34
C TRP A 137 -5.59 3.62 -19.99
N ALA A 138 -6.59 3.10 -19.27
CA ALA A 138 -7.47 2.05 -19.81
C ALA A 138 -8.54 2.60 -20.77
N ASP A 139 -8.71 3.92 -20.79
CA ASP A 139 -9.71 4.64 -21.60
C ASP A 139 -9.10 5.87 -22.26
N ALA A 140 -9.81 6.40 -23.27
CA ALA A 140 -9.37 7.54 -24.06
C ALA A 140 -9.47 8.86 -23.28
N GLU A 141 -10.38 8.92 -22.30
CA GLU A 141 -10.63 10.06 -21.43
C GLU A 141 -9.58 10.21 -20.32
N GLN A 142 -8.64 9.26 -20.20
CA GLN A 142 -7.60 9.23 -19.18
C GLN A 142 -8.19 9.29 -17.76
N LEU A 143 -9.23 8.51 -17.52
CA LEU A 143 -9.90 8.45 -16.21
C LEU A 143 -9.49 7.24 -15.37
N HIS A 144 -9.04 6.16 -16.01
CA HIS A 144 -8.68 4.90 -15.35
C HIS A 144 -7.21 4.58 -15.60
N PRO A 145 -6.29 5.20 -14.84
CA PRO A 145 -4.88 4.93 -14.97
C PRO A 145 -4.55 3.55 -14.41
N HIS A 146 -3.62 2.88 -15.08
CA HIS A 146 -3.16 1.55 -14.72
C HIS A 146 -1.65 1.41 -14.86
N LEU A 147 -1.13 0.41 -14.16
CA LEU A 147 0.22 -0.09 -14.34
C LEU A 147 0.17 -1.41 -15.08
N ALA A 148 0.94 -1.54 -16.15
CA ALA A 148 1.12 -2.78 -16.87
C ALA A 148 2.49 -3.37 -16.56
N VAL A 149 2.52 -4.66 -16.23
CA VAL A 149 3.75 -5.45 -16.08
C VAL A 149 3.49 -6.85 -16.63
N GLY A 150 4.15 -7.21 -17.73
CA GLY A 150 3.89 -8.48 -18.40
C GLY A 150 2.44 -8.53 -18.89
N PRO A 151 1.74 -9.68 -18.70
CA PRO A 151 0.33 -9.82 -19.07
C PRO A 151 -0.63 -9.20 -18.03
N HIS A 152 -0.11 -8.52 -17.00
CA HIS A 152 -0.91 -8.05 -15.89
C HIS A 152 -1.15 -6.54 -15.95
N THR A 153 -2.34 -6.16 -15.49
CA THR A 153 -2.76 -4.76 -15.41
C THR A 153 -3.32 -4.50 -14.01
N ILE A 154 -2.78 -3.48 -13.35
CA ILE A 154 -3.16 -3.08 -12.00
C ILE A 154 -3.81 -1.70 -12.09
N ALA A 155 -5.11 -1.62 -11.82
CA ALA A 155 -5.81 -0.34 -11.73
C ALA A 155 -5.37 0.43 -10.48
N ILE A 156 -4.90 1.66 -10.65
CA ILE A 156 -4.37 2.46 -9.54
C ILE A 156 -5.47 2.83 -8.53
N SER A 157 -6.69 3.06 -9.00
CA SER A 157 -7.85 3.30 -8.13
C SER A 157 -8.19 2.09 -7.26
N ALA A 158 -8.09 0.87 -7.81
CA ALA A 158 -8.35 -0.36 -7.07
C ALA A 158 -7.30 -0.64 -5.99
N ALA A 159 -6.06 -0.18 -6.18
CA ALA A 159 -4.96 -0.39 -5.23
C ALA A 159 -5.24 0.20 -3.84
N ALA A 160 -5.68 1.46 -3.78
CA ALA A 160 -5.96 2.15 -2.52
C ALA A 160 -7.16 1.54 -1.76
N ASP A 161 -8.21 1.20 -2.49
CA ASP A 161 -9.39 0.53 -1.93
C ASP A 161 -9.04 -0.86 -1.39
N ALA A 162 -8.35 -1.70 -2.19
CA ALA A 162 -7.96 -3.04 -1.78
C ALA A 162 -7.04 -3.03 -0.56
N ALA A 163 -6.07 -2.12 -0.50
CA ALA A 163 -5.16 -1.99 0.64
C ALA A 163 -5.91 -1.59 1.92
N SER A 164 -6.83 -0.62 1.82
CA SER A 164 -7.63 -0.16 2.95
C SER A 164 -8.56 -1.27 3.46
N LEU A 165 -9.25 -1.97 2.55
CA LEU A 165 -10.10 -3.10 2.92
C LEU A 165 -9.31 -4.22 3.60
N LEU A 166 -8.10 -4.54 3.12
CA LEU A 166 -7.27 -5.56 3.75
C LEU A 166 -6.90 -5.17 5.20
N VAL A 167 -6.68 -3.89 5.50
CA VAL A 167 -6.46 -3.43 6.88
C VAL A 167 -7.68 -3.68 7.77
N ASP A 168 -8.88 -3.36 7.28
CA ASP A 168 -10.12 -3.62 8.02
C ASP A 168 -10.35 -5.13 8.25
N GLU A 169 -10.02 -5.97 7.26
CA GLU A 169 -10.11 -7.43 7.40
C GLU A 169 -9.02 -8.02 8.31
N ILE A 170 -7.81 -7.45 8.36
CA ILE A 170 -6.79 -7.81 9.37
C ILE A 170 -7.29 -7.47 10.78
N TRP A 171 -7.89 -6.29 10.96
CA TRP A 171 -8.44 -5.89 12.26
C TRP A 171 -9.56 -6.84 12.71
N ALA A 172 -10.48 -7.22 11.82
CA ALA A 172 -11.55 -8.16 12.14
C ALA A 172 -10.99 -9.55 12.50
N ALA A 173 -10.00 -10.05 11.76
CA ALA A 173 -9.34 -11.31 12.08
C ALA A 173 -8.59 -11.23 13.42
N ALA A 174 -7.95 -10.10 13.73
CA ALA A 174 -7.33 -9.86 15.04
C ALA A 174 -8.35 -9.87 16.19
N LYS A 175 -9.55 -9.30 15.99
CA LYS A 175 -10.64 -9.38 16.97
C LYS A 175 -11.12 -10.81 17.20
N THR A 176 -11.25 -11.58 16.12
CA THR A 176 -11.57 -13.02 16.21
C THR A 176 -10.49 -13.79 16.96
N GLU A 177 -9.20 -13.51 16.72
CA GLU A 177 -8.06 -14.07 17.45
C GLU A 177 -8.12 -13.76 18.97
N GLU A 178 -8.56 -12.56 19.33
CA GLU A 178 -8.78 -12.11 20.73
C GLU A 178 -10.02 -12.73 21.39
N GLY A 179 -10.75 -13.62 20.69
CA GLY A 179 -11.97 -14.25 21.21
C GLY A 179 -13.22 -13.38 21.09
N THR A 180 -13.18 -12.33 20.27
CA THR A 180 -14.34 -11.49 19.91
C THR A 180 -14.67 -11.67 18.43
N PRO A 181 -15.41 -12.73 18.04
CA PRO A 181 -15.65 -13.06 16.63
C PRO A 181 -16.23 -11.86 15.88
N THR A 182 -15.47 -11.38 14.90
CA THR A 182 -15.89 -10.29 14.02
C THR A 182 -15.95 -10.85 12.60
N SER A 183 -17.09 -10.70 11.94
CA SER A 183 -17.27 -11.25 10.59
C SER A 183 -16.59 -10.36 9.55
N ARG A 184 -16.10 -10.96 8.46
CA ARG A 184 -15.58 -10.21 7.30
C ARG A 184 -16.64 -9.28 6.70
N ALA A 185 -17.92 -9.68 6.74
CA ALA A 185 -19.03 -8.84 6.30
C ALA A 185 -19.15 -7.54 7.13
N ALA A 186 -18.93 -7.61 8.45
CA ALA A 186 -18.91 -6.43 9.29
C ALA A 186 -17.72 -5.50 8.95
N ALA A 187 -16.53 -6.08 8.73
CA ALA A 187 -15.35 -5.31 8.29
C ALA A 187 -15.61 -4.58 6.96
N ARG A 188 -16.18 -5.27 5.97
CA ARG A 188 -16.56 -4.68 4.68
C ARG A 188 -17.61 -3.57 4.82
N ALA A 189 -18.59 -3.76 5.70
CA ALA A 189 -19.60 -2.74 5.95
C ALA A 189 -18.96 -1.46 6.54
N ILE A 190 -18.01 -1.60 7.46
CA ILE A 190 -17.23 -0.48 8.01
C ILE A 190 -16.44 0.20 6.90
N HIS A 191 -15.73 -0.58 6.08
CA HIS A 191 -14.94 -0.07 4.95
C HIS A 191 -15.81 0.76 3.97
N HIS A 192 -16.96 0.21 3.55
CA HIS A 192 -17.89 0.89 2.67
C HIS A 192 -18.46 2.17 3.30
N ALA A 193 -18.79 2.13 4.59
CA ALA A 193 -19.26 3.31 5.31
C ALA A 193 -18.21 4.43 5.30
N GLN A 194 -16.94 4.11 5.58
CA GLN A 194 -15.82 5.07 5.53
C GLN A 194 -15.62 5.66 4.13
N LYS A 195 -15.73 4.85 3.08
CA LYS A 195 -15.60 5.30 1.68
C LYS A 195 -16.72 6.27 1.26
N SER A 196 -17.92 6.11 1.83
CA SER A 196 -19.08 6.95 1.53
C SER A 196 -19.12 8.27 2.30
N GLU A 197 -18.18 8.52 3.23
CA GLU A 197 -18.16 9.79 3.95
C GLU A 197 -17.83 10.95 3.00
N PRO A 198 -18.65 12.02 2.99
CA PRO A 198 -18.39 13.17 2.14
C PRO A 198 -17.02 13.81 2.47
N ALA A 199 -16.28 14.22 1.44
CA ALA A 199 -14.95 14.84 1.58
C ALA A 199 -14.90 16.04 2.56
N TRP A 200 -16.03 16.70 2.83
CA TRP A 200 -16.09 17.79 3.82
C TRP A 200 -15.96 17.30 5.27
N ARG A 201 -16.39 16.06 5.60
CA ARG A 201 -16.19 15.48 6.94
C ARG A 201 -14.73 15.11 7.19
N GLN A 202 -14.05 14.58 6.16
CA GLN A 202 -12.61 14.33 6.21
C GLN A 202 -11.84 15.62 6.50
N ARG A 203 -12.17 16.72 5.81
CA ARG A 203 -11.57 18.04 6.05
C ARG A 203 -11.85 18.58 7.45
N GLN A 204 -13.03 18.33 8.03
CA GLN A 204 -13.32 18.75 9.40
C GLN A 204 -12.53 17.95 10.44
N GLN A 205 -12.33 16.64 10.23
CA GLN A 205 -11.51 15.81 11.13
C GLN A 205 -10.02 16.18 11.05
N GLU A 206 -9.52 16.54 9.86
CA GLU A 206 -8.14 17.00 9.66
C GLU A 206 -7.92 18.41 10.24
N GLY A 207 -8.87 19.34 10.03
CA GLY A 207 -8.80 20.70 10.59
C GLY A 207 -8.89 20.74 12.12
N SER A 208 -9.57 19.77 12.73
CA SER A 208 -9.68 19.65 14.20
C SER A 208 -8.39 19.18 14.88
N ARG A 209 -7.39 18.73 14.11
CA ARG A 209 -6.07 18.30 14.62
C ARG A 209 -4.99 19.37 14.50
N GLN A 210 -5.31 20.60 14.08
CA GLN A 210 -4.35 21.69 14.18
C GLN A 210 -4.04 21.96 15.67
N PRO A 211 -2.78 21.82 16.10
CA PRO A 211 -2.41 22.07 17.48
C PRO A 211 -2.64 23.55 17.78
N ALA A 212 -3.32 23.84 18.89
CA ALA A 212 -3.61 25.17 19.41
C ALA A 212 -2.35 25.95 19.88
N ASP A 213 -1.15 25.54 19.46
CA ASP A 213 0.14 25.99 19.99
C ASP A 213 0.89 26.98 19.09
N GLN A 214 0.29 27.48 17.99
CA GLN A 214 0.90 28.55 17.18
C GLN A 214 0.48 29.97 17.61
N ALA A 215 0.09 30.15 18.88
CA ALA A 215 -0.25 31.46 19.43
C ALA A 215 0.54 31.76 20.70
N GLN A 216 1.88 31.75 20.63
CA GLN A 216 2.76 32.44 21.59
C GLN A 216 4.21 32.48 21.08
N GLY A 217 4.73 33.67 20.77
CA GLY A 217 6.19 33.89 20.72
C GLY A 217 6.77 34.60 19.50
N THR A 218 6.21 35.72 19.05
CA THR A 218 7.00 36.75 18.34
C THR A 218 7.42 37.82 19.34
N THR A 219 8.52 37.58 20.04
CA THR A 219 9.42 38.61 20.58
C THR A 219 10.64 38.56 19.66
N ASP A 220 10.73 39.45 18.68
CA ASP A 220 11.44 40.72 18.79
C ASP A 220 12.84 40.51 19.40
N ASP A 221 13.80 40.16 18.54
CA ASP A 221 15.21 40.29 18.84
C ASP A 221 15.87 41.07 17.70
N GLY A 222 16.47 42.18 18.09
CA GLY A 222 16.88 43.27 17.24
C GLY A 222 18.08 42.93 16.35
N ILE A 223 18.01 43.47 15.13
CA ILE A 223 19.13 43.52 14.21
C ILE A 223 20.09 44.61 14.70
N HIS A 224 21.18 44.22 15.36
CA HIS A 224 22.36 45.06 15.48
C HIS A 224 23.24 44.86 14.25
N ALA A 225 23.35 45.91 13.43
CA ALA A 225 24.31 46.01 12.35
C ALA A 225 25.69 46.34 12.95
N GLU A 226 26.65 45.42 12.82
CA GLU A 226 28.06 45.69 13.11
C GLU A 226 28.80 45.85 11.78
N SER A 227 29.20 47.10 11.53
CA SER A 227 30.07 47.54 10.46
C SER A 227 31.50 47.06 10.69
N ALA A 228 32.06 46.30 9.75
CA ALA A 228 33.50 46.06 9.69
C ALA A 228 34.06 46.65 8.39
N ASP A 229 34.75 47.77 8.56
CA ASP A 229 35.76 48.30 7.64
C ASP A 229 36.84 47.23 7.38
N VAL A 230 37.27 47.08 6.13
CA VAL A 230 38.51 46.41 5.76
C VAL A 230 39.21 47.27 4.69
N PRO A 231 40.53 47.51 4.83
CA PRO A 231 41.30 48.55 4.13
C PRO A 231 41.51 48.36 2.63
#